data_AF-A0A1M6M5E1-F1
#
_entry.id   AF-A0A1M6M5E1-F1
#
_cell.length_a   1.000
_cell.length_b   1.000
_cell.length_c   1.000
_cell.angle_alpha   90.00
_cell.angle_beta   90.00
_cell.angle_gamma   90.00
#
_symmetry.space_group_name_H-M   'P 1'
#
loop_
_entity.id
_entity.type
_entity.pdbx_description
1 polymer ?
#
loop_
_entity_poly.entity_id
_entity_poly.type
_entity_poly.pdbx_seq_one_letter_code
_entity_poly.pdbx_strand_id
1 'polypeptide(L)'
;MQSIFNQHTGISSRAQSLKRFLLPVAACALLLGGCKKDNEAIADTSAPPVLNIVSPVEGATIMPGGRLGNATTADYNGTGFAINLEIVTKDTVTIPTKESLNIRNTAALGQPNVNLPGFTASLDVDLIKPDGGTIPKGTNLASLFNIAGTDDTPGPGVTTWVSWHVLESVAAGTTSCTLTTSVTDRAGRKVTATRLLKVGPGPNGALSGEALTPAPKPITYGTVDNPDGPTVTMIAPRTPSSISPGIQTAGVLPAPPTSGALFFIQVSALDKSRNGINVAENGDGTFGKPAADRGTIEDKTQSNAGVNRYVPGLKVTFDVPLLQPNGNVIPAGGNLAPVFNTAGSELDPSGFVRTTFGWSVGGTLQLGGKTSVTIKAAVTDAAGKTGSATQVVQISPVANGQLLTPAPR
;
A
#
# COMPACT_ATOMS: atom_id res chain seq x y z
N MET A 1 31.58 -6.39 -62.38
CA MET A 1 32.48 -5.45 -63.09
C MET A 1 32.55 -4.19 -62.24
N GLN A 2 33.44 -4.06 -61.25
CA GLN A 2 34.90 -3.93 -61.26
C GLN A 2 35.39 -2.54 -61.76
N SER A 3 36.40 -2.02 -61.04
CA SER A 3 37.13 -0.72 -61.14
C SER A 3 36.70 0.26 -60.03
N ILE A 4 37.42 0.54 -58.93
CA ILE A 4 38.87 0.64 -58.58
C ILE A 4 39.62 1.74 -59.33
N PHE A 5 40.47 2.45 -58.55
CA PHE A 5 41.53 3.45 -58.82
C PHE A 5 41.17 4.89 -58.35
N ASN A 6 42.00 5.63 -57.61
CA ASN A 6 43.26 5.33 -56.93
C ASN A 6 43.63 6.47 -55.94
N GLN A 7 44.56 6.14 -55.06
CA GLN A 7 45.23 6.95 -54.04
C GLN A 7 46.13 8.07 -54.62
N HIS A 8 46.51 9.07 -53.79
CA HIS A 8 47.90 9.29 -53.36
C HIS A 8 48.14 10.52 -52.43
N THR A 9 48.76 10.24 -51.26
CA THR A 9 49.91 10.90 -50.56
C THR A 9 49.95 12.43 -50.33
N GLY A 10 50.54 12.99 -49.27
CA GLY A 10 51.44 12.50 -48.19
C GLY A 10 51.72 13.66 -47.18
N ILE A 11 51.97 13.38 -45.90
CA ILE A 11 53.28 13.27 -45.20
C ILE A 11 53.81 14.58 -44.56
N SER A 12 54.11 14.48 -43.23
CA SER A 12 55.23 15.12 -42.46
C SER A 12 55.11 16.59 -42.00
N SER A 13 55.60 17.04 -40.83
CA SER A 13 56.21 16.41 -39.61
C SER A 13 56.58 17.51 -38.57
N ARG A 14 57.05 17.06 -37.39
CA ARG A 14 57.80 17.75 -36.29
C ARG A 14 56.94 18.45 -35.22
N ALA A 15 56.90 18.07 -33.93
CA ALA A 15 57.87 17.58 -32.92
C ALA A 15 58.81 18.66 -32.35
N GLN A 16 58.65 18.95 -31.04
CA GLN A 16 59.63 19.38 -30.01
C GLN A 16 58.85 19.90 -28.77
N SER A 17 59.28 19.91 -27.50
CA SER A 17 60.00 19.01 -26.59
C SER A 17 60.37 19.86 -25.35
N LEU A 18 60.00 19.39 -24.14
CA LEU A 18 60.65 19.59 -22.82
C LEU A 18 60.85 21.01 -22.23
N LYS A 19 60.47 21.20 -20.94
CA LYS A 19 61.39 21.18 -19.77
C LYS A 19 60.67 21.38 -18.42
N ARG A 20 61.17 20.63 -17.41
CA ARG A 20 60.86 20.63 -15.97
C ARG A 20 61.43 21.87 -15.25
N PHE A 21 60.85 22.25 -14.10
CA PHE A 21 61.59 22.81 -12.96
C PHE A 21 60.91 22.50 -11.61
N LEU A 22 61.72 22.15 -10.60
CA LEU A 22 61.37 21.89 -9.20
C LEU A 22 61.60 23.15 -8.32
N LEU A 23 60.72 23.32 -7.32
CA LEU A 23 60.76 23.93 -5.96
C LEU A 23 61.94 24.83 -5.48
N PRO A 24 61.68 25.80 -4.57
CA PRO A 24 61.79 25.53 -3.12
C PRO A 24 60.78 26.24 -2.16
N VAL A 25 60.93 25.81 -0.90
CA VAL A 25 60.22 26.02 0.38
C VAL A 25 60.06 27.48 0.85
N ALA A 26 58.94 27.79 1.53
CA ALA A 26 58.87 28.80 2.59
C ALA A 26 57.87 28.40 3.70
N ALA A 27 58.34 28.44 4.94
CA ALA A 27 57.60 28.17 6.18
C ALA A 27 57.28 29.48 6.93
N CYS A 28 56.45 29.38 8.00
CA CYS A 28 55.88 30.42 8.89
C CYS A 28 54.56 31.05 8.38
N ALA A 29 53.49 31.21 9.17
CA ALA A 29 53.38 31.34 10.63
C ALA A 29 52.02 30.83 11.17
N LEU A 30 52.02 30.52 12.47
CA LEU A 30 50.86 30.17 13.29
C LEU A 30 49.77 31.25 13.24
N LEU A 31 48.51 30.82 13.07
CA LEU A 31 47.35 31.50 13.66
C LEU A 31 46.50 30.45 14.38
N LEU A 32 46.59 30.47 15.71
CA LEU A 32 45.67 29.83 16.64
C LEU A 32 44.34 30.58 16.58
N GLY A 33 43.35 30.02 15.88
CA GLY A 33 41.96 30.43 15.94
C GLY A 33 41.11 29.19 16.18
N GLY A 34 40.49 29.11 17.36
CA GLY A 34 39.84 27.90 17.86
C GLY A 34 38.80 27.31 16.91
N CYS A 35 39.02 26.07 16.48
CA CYS A 35 37.96 25.21 15.98
C CYS A 35 37.02 24.90 17.16
N LYS A 36 35.88 25.58 17.21
CA LYS A 36 34.68 24.97 17.78
C LYS A 36 34.52 23.63 17.08
N LYS A 37 34.59 22.54 17.84
CA LYS A 37 33.99 21.28 17.42
C LYS A 37 32.50 21.57 17.28
N ASP A 38 32.07 21.86 16.07
CA ASP A 38 30.71 21.60 15.69
C ASP A 38 30.55 20.09 15.79
N ASN A 39 30.06 19.64 16.95
CA ASN A 39 29.47 18.32 17.09
C ASN A 39 28.26 18.33 16.15
N GLU A 40 28.47 18.09 14.86
CA GLU A 40 27.46 17.40 14.08
C GLU A 40 27.20 16.12 14.86
N ALA A 41 26.04 16.09 15.52
CA ALA A 41 25.51 14.85 16.05
C ALA A 41 25.48 13.90 14.86
N ILE A 42 26.38 12.91 14.87
CA ILE A 42 26.26 11.73 14.04
C ILE A 42 24.86 11.22 14.37
N ALA A 43 23.93 11.37 13.41
CA ALA A 43 22.58 10.89 13.58
C ALA A 43 22.68 9.42 14.02
N ASP A 44 21.99 9.09 15.10
CA ASP A 44 21.96 7.74 15.62
C ASP A 44 21.35 6.80 14.57
N THR A 45 22.21 6.19 13.77
CA THR A 45 21.88 5.21 12.71
C THR A 45 21.52 3.84 13.29
N SER A 46 21.29 3.74 14.60
CA SER A 46 20.90 2.50 15.28
C SER A 46 19.39 2.38 15.51
N ALA A 47 18.60 3.41 15.22
CA ALA A 47 17.18 3.40 15.54
C ALA A 47 16.41 2.36 14.69
N PRO A 48 15.60 1.48 15.30
CA PRO A 48 14.76 0.55 14.56
C PRO A 48 13.72 1.30 13.71
N PRO A 49 13.14 0.64 12.69
CA PRO A 49 12.01 1.19 11.96
C PRO A 49 10.84 1.51 12.90
N VAL A 50 9.96 2.42 12.47
CA VAL A 50 8.66 2.66 13.11
C VAL A 50 7.65 1.75 12.44
N LEU A 51 6.80 1.11 13.25
CA LEU A 51 5.70 0.27 12.76
C LEU A 51 4.39 0.77 13.37
N ASN A 52 3.46 1.20 12.53
CA ASN A 52 2.13 1.65 12.95
C ASN A 52 1.07 0.72 12.36
N ILE A 53 0.15 0.27 13.20
CA ILE A 53 -1.11 -0.31 12.75
C ILE A 53 -2.01 0.89 12.44
N VAL A 54 -2.43 1.07 11.19
CA VAL A 54 -3.29 2.20 10.78
C VAL A 54 -4.76 1.81 10.58
N SER A 55 -5.02 0.53 10.34
CA SER A 55 -6.33 -0.09 10.35
C SER A 55 -6.20 -1.51 10.93
N PRO A 56 -7.10 -1.96 11.82
CA PRO A 56 -8.19 -1.20 12.45
C PRO A 56 -7.74 0.02 13.23
N VAL A 57 -8.58 1.04 13.38
CA VAL A 57 -8.25 2.19 14.24
C VAL A 57 -8.17 1.75 15.71
N GLU A 58 -7.45 2.52 16.53
CA GLU A 58 -7.33 2.23 17.95
C GLU A 58 -8.70 2.23 18.64
N GLY A 59 -8.98 1.20 19.44
CA GLY A 59 -10.25 1.06 20.16
C GLY A 59 -11.44 0.58 19.31
N ALA A 60 -11.20 0.24 18.04
CA ALA A 60 -12.23 -0.31 17.16
C ALA A 60 -12.81 -1.64 17.69
N THR A 61 -14.04 -1.93 17.26
CA THR A 61 -14.67 -3.24 17.44
C THR A 61 -14.76 -3.94 16.09
N ILE A 62 -14.15 -5.13 16.01
CA ILE A 62 -14.30 -6.04 14.87
C ILE A 62 -15.43 -7.03 15.15
N MET A 63 -16.02 -7.53 14.08
CA MET A 63 -17.12 -8.48 14.17
C MET A 63 -16.59 -9.91 14.44
N PRO A 64 -17.37 -10.80 15.08
CA PRO A 64 -16.90 -12.14 15.45
C PRO A 64 -16.72 -13.11 14.26
N GLY A 65 -17.41 -12.87 13.15
CA GLY A 65 -17.53 -13.73 11.97
C GLY A 65 -18.78 -14.63 12.00
N GLY A 66 -19.26 -15.02 10.81
CA GLY A 66 -20.53 -15.75 10.60
C GLY A 66 -20.50 -17.24 10.98
N ARG A 67 -19.34 -17.90 10.85
CA ARG A 67 -19.17 -19.32 11.19
C ARG A 67 -18.90 -19.55 12.66
N LEU A 68 -19.97 -19.69 13.45
CA LEU A 68 -19.94 -20.31 14.77
C LEU A 68 -20.54 -21.74 14.67
N GLY A 69 -19.86 -22.70 14.02
CA GLY A 69 -20.13 -24.14 14.23
C GLY A 69 -20.84 -24.99 13.14
N ASN A 70 -20.66 -24.75 11.83
CA ASN A 70 -21.13 -25.68 10.77
C ASN A 70 -20.11 -25.77 9.61
N ALA A 71 -19.60 -26.97 9.31
CA ALA A 71 -18.50 -27.21 8.36
C ALA A 71 -18.93 -27.52 6.90
N THR A 72 -20.22 -27.53 6.56
CA THR A 72 -20.69 -28.17 5.31
C THR A 72 -20.58 -27.32 4.04
N THR A 73 -20.52 -25.98 4.14
CA THR A 73 -20.34 -25.06 2.99
C THR A 73 -19.40 -23.91 3.33
N ALA A 74 -18.33 -23.68 2.56
CA ALA A 74 -17.38 -22.60 2.83
C ALA A 74 -18.08 -21.24 2.99
N ASP A 75 -17.73 -20.50 4.05
CA ASP A 75 -18.31 -19.18 4.36
C ASP A 75 -17.20 -18.14 4.46
N TYR A 76 -17.26 -17.15 3.59
CA TYR A 76 -16.26 -16.07 3.51
C TYR A 76 -16.69 -14.81 4.27
N ASN A 77 -17.77 -14.89 5.07
CA ASN A 77 -18.24 -13.81 5.94
C ASN A 77 -17.61 -13.90 7.34
N GLY A 78 -16.27 -13.91 7.43
CA GLY A 78 -15.57 -13.86 8.71
C GLY A 78 -15.65 -12.50 9.38
N THR A 79 -14.63 -12.14 10.15
CA THR A 79 -14.56 -10.85 10.84
C THR A 79 -14.66 -9.66 9.87
N GLY A 80 -14.10 -9.77 8.66
CA GLY A 80 -14.38 -8.87 7.53
C GLY A 80 -13.73 -7.49 7.61
N PHE A 81 -12.70 -7.30 8.43
CA PHE A 81 -12.00 -6.02 8.55
C PHE A 81 -10.68 -6.01 7.74
N ALA A 82 -10.09 -4.82 7.58
CA ALA A 82 -8.80 -4.65 6.92
C ALA A 82 -7.70 -4.42 7.96
N ILE A 83 -6.57 -5.09 7.79
CA ILE A 83 -5.34 -4.76 8.51
C ILE A 83 -4.43 -4.02 7.56
N ASN A 84 -4.18 -2.74 7.84
CA ASN A 84 -3.23 -1.93 7.11
C ASN A 84 -2.12 -1.48 8.06
N LEU A 85 -0.87 -1.67 7.62
CA LEU A 85 0.32 -1.34 8.39
C LEU A 85 1.17 -0.33 7.63
N GLU A 86 1.77 0.58 8.39
CA GLU A 86 2.76 1.53 7.93
C GLU A 86 4.10 1.18 8.57
N ILE A 87 5.15 1.04 7.77
CA ILE A 87 6.49 0.72 8.21
C ILE A 87 7.45 1.80 7.71
N VAL A 88 7.97 2.63 8.61
CA VAL A 88 8.86 3.75 8.25
C VAL A 88 10.28 3.43 8.68
N THR A 89 11.19 3.33 7.71
CA THR A 89 12.64 3.29 7.99
C THR A 89 13.18 4.71 8.13
N LYS A 90 14.20 4.89 8.97
CA LYS A 90 14.78 6.22 9.27
C LYS A 90 16.11 6.47 8.56
N ASP A 91 16.67 5.44 7.94
CA ASP A 91 17.96 5.40 7.26
C ASP A 91 17.92 4.47 6.06
N THR A 92 19.08 4.28 5.42
CA THR A 92 19.21 3.45 4.22
C THR A 92 19.11 1.95 4.50
N VAL A 93 18.96 1.52 5.76
CA VAL A 93 18.72 0.13 6.11
C VAL A 93 17.24 -0.15 5.96
N THR A 94 16.92 -0.86 4.89
CA THR A 94 15.57 -1.10 4.41
C THR A 94 14.94 -2.38 4.98
N ILE A 95 13.62 -2.50 4.81
CA ILE A 95 12.89 -3.75 4.96
C ILE A 95 12.98 -4.53 3.64
N PRO A 96 13.42 -5.81 3.64
CA PRO A 96 13.37 -6.63 2.44
C PRO A 96 11.92 -6.91 2.06
N THR A 97 11.46 -6.29 0.96
CA THR A 97 10.08 -6.37 0.50
C THR A 97 10.06 -6.62 -1.00
N LYS A 98 9.27 -7.61 -1.44
CA LYS A 98 8.87 -7.76 -2.83
C LYS A 98 7.49 -7.14 -2.97
N GLU A 99 7.46 -5.89 -3.40
CA GLU A 99 6.23 -5.13 -3.60
C GLU A 99 5.40 -5.79 -4.70
N SER A 100 4.07 -5.87 -4.54
CA SER A 100 3.22 -6.54 -5.52
C SER A 100 1.75 -6.23 -5.30
N LEU A 101 0.99 -6.41 -6.38
CA LEU A 101 -0.47 -6.45 -6.37
C LEU A 101 -1.03 -7.72 -5.72
N ASN A 102 -0.16 -8.71 -5.49
CA ASN A 102 -0.45 -9.90 -4.72
C ASN A 102 0.84 -10.43 -4.08
N ILE A 103 0.96 -10.33 -2.75
CA ILE A 103 2.02 -10.93 -1.93
C ILE A 103 1.51 -12.09 -1.06
N ARG A 104 0.24 -12.49 -1.24
CA ARG A 104 -0.44 -13.53 -0.47
C ARG A 104 0.00 -14.92 -0.90
N ASN A 105 0.20 -15.81 0.06
CA ASN A 105 0.46 -17.23 -0.15
C ASN A 105 -0.16 -18.07 0.99
N THR A 106 -1.41 -18.48 0.82
CA THR A 106 -2.15 -19.25 1.84
C THR A 106 -1.54 -20.64 2.10
N ALA A 107 -0.81 -21.22 1.15
CA ALA A 107 -0.11 -22.49 1.34
C ALA A 107 1.08 -22.38 2.32
N ALA A 108 1.58 -21.16 2.57
CA ALA A 108 2.66 -20.86 3.50
C ALA A 108 2.13 -20.32 4.85
N LEU A 109 0.89 -20.62 5.23
CA LEU A 109 0.34 -20.21 6.53
C LEU A 109 1.22 -20.71 7.69
N GLY A 110 1.53 -19.83 8.64
CA GLY A 110 2.44 -20.13 9.76
C GLY A 110 3.93 -20.05 9.41
N GLN A 111 4.28 -19.93 8.13
CA GLN A 111 5.66 -19.73 7.67
C GLN A 111 5.94 -18.23 7.44
N PRO A 112 7.22 -17.82 7.42
CA PRO A 112 7.60 -16.48 6.96
C PRO A 112 7.07 -16.20 5.55
N ASN A 113 6.61 -14.96 5.30
CA ASN A 113 6.23 -14.57 3.95
C ASN A 113 7.50 -14.37 3.11
N VAL A 114 7.69 -15.16 2.05
CA VAL A 114 8.87 -15.04 1.16
C VAL A 114 8.98 -13.66 0.48
N ASN A 115 7.86 -12.96 0.31
CA ASN A 115 7.82 -11.61 -0.26
C ASN A 115 8.12 -10.54 0.80
N LEU A 116 8.10 -10.88 2.09
CA LEU A 116 8.37 -9.97 3.20
C LEU A 116 8.91 -10.75 4.41
N PRO A 117 10.13 -11.33 4.32
CA PRO A 117 10.62 -12.34 5.25
C PRO A 117 10.86 -11.81 6.67
N GLY A 118 11.12 -10.51 6.82
CA GLY A 118 11.31 -9.85 8.12
C GLY A 118 10.02 -9.55 8.88
N PHE A 119 8.85 -9.83 8.30
CA PHE A 119 7.55 -9.48 8.86
C PHE A 119 6.82 -10.68 9.48
N THR A 120 6.21 -10.42 10.64
CA THR A 120 5.29 -11.35 11.30
C THR A 120 4.04 -10.62 11.75
N ALA A 121 2.89 -11.29 11.64
CA ALA A 121 1.64 -10.85 12.25
C ALA A 121 0.98 -12.03 12.95
N SER A 122 0.33 -11.81 14.08
CA SER A 122 -0.39 -12.86 14.80
C SER A 122 -1.52 -12.27 15.64
N LEU A 123 -2.53 -13.08 15.91
CA LEU A 123 -3.55 -12.81 16.92
C LEU A 123 -3.36 -13.76 18.11
N ASP A 124 -3.73 -13.32 19.30
CA ASP A 124 -3.67 -14.10 20.55
C ASP A 124 -4.90 -15.02 20.75
N VAL A 125 -5.78 -15.10 19.74
CA VAL A 125 -6.94 -15.98 19.68
C VAL A 125 -6.87 -16.89 18.46
N ASP A 126 -7.57 -18.02 18.52
CA ASP A 126 -7.74 -18.89 17.37
C ASP A 126 -8.61 -18.21 16.31
N LEU A 127 -8.24 -18.39 15.06
CA LEU A 127 -9.04 -17.97 13.92
C LEU A 127 -9.71 -19.19 13.28
N ILE A 128 -10.92 -19.00 12.75
CA ILE A 128 -11.68 -20.01 12.03
C ILE A 128 -11.69 -19.62 10.56
N LYS A 129 -11.11 -20.49 9.73
CA LYS A 129 -11.04 -20.33 8.28
C LYS A 129 -12.43 -20.41 7.64
N PRO A 130 -12.58 -19.89 6.42
CA PRO A 130 -13.80 -20.08 5.63
C PRO A 130 -14.21 -21.54 5.44
N ASP A 131 -13.25 -22.46 5.34
CA ASP A 131 -13.50 -23.91 5.23
C ASP A 131 -13.83 -24.58 6.58
N GLY A 132 -13.69 -23.87 7.70
CA GLY A 132 -14.02 -24.32 9.06
C GLY A 132 -12.81 -24.87 9.81
N GLY A 133 -11.66 -24.97 9.16
CA GLY A 133 -10.41 -25.30 9.82
C GLY A 133 -9.97 -24.20 10.79
N THR A 134 -9.20 -24.57 11.80
CA THR A 134 -8.67 -23.64 12.79
C THR A 134 -7.26 -23.19 12.41
N ILE A 135 -6.98 -21.90 12.54
CA ILE A 135 -5.62 -21.35 12.62
C ILE A 135 -5.35 -21.10 14.11
N PRO A 136 -4.41 -21.84 14.74
CA PRO A 136 -4.11 -21.64 16.15
C PRO A 136 -3.64 -20.22 16.44
N LYS A 137 -3.96 -19.70 17.63
CA LYS A 137 -3.42 -18.44 18.15
C LYS A 137 -1.89 -18.42 18.07
N GLY A 138 -1.32 -17.24 17.83
CA GLY A 138 0.13 -17.04 17.68
C GLY A 138 0.72 -17.55 16.36
N THR A 139 -0.09 -18.15 15.47
CA THR A 139 0.36 -18.50 14.12
C THR A 139 0.82 -17.26 13.37
N ASN A 140 1.93 -17.36 12.63
CA ASN A 140 2.36 -16.27 11.75
C ASN A 140 1.41 -16.14 10.54
N LEU A 141 0.73 -15.01 10.48
CA LEU A 141 -0.26 -14.62 9.47
C LEU A 141 0.35 -13.77 8.35
N ALA A 142 1.66 -13.52 8.35
CA ALA A 142 2.31 -12.65 7.36
C ALA A 142 2.06 -13.07 5.91
N SER A 143 1.90 -14.37 5.65
CA SER A 143 1.60 -14.93 4.33
C SER A 143 0.16 -14.69 3.86
N LEU A 144 -0.72 -14.15 4.71
CA LEU A 144 -2.10 -13.81 4.35
C LEU A 144 -2.25 -12.38 3.81
N PHE A 145 -1.26 -11.51 3.99
CA PHE A 145 -1.31 -10.15 3.47
C PHE A 145 -1.44 -10.14 1.95
N ASN A 146 -2.33 -9.29 1.44
CA ASN A 146 -2.70 -9.23 0.02
C ASN A 146 -1.68 -8.43 -0.78
N ILE A 147 -1.33 -7.22 -0.33
CA ILE A 147 -0.61 -6.24 -1.14
C ILE A 147 0.48 -5.54 -0.35
N ALA A 148 1.51 -5.09 -1.06
CA ALA A 148 2.58 -4.25 -0.53
C ALA A 148 2.96 -3.15 -1.53
N GLY A 149 3.31 -1.99 -1.01
CA GLY A 149 3.81 -0.86 -1.80
C GLY A 149 4.64 0.11 -0.96
N THR A 150 5.43 0.96 -1.60
CA THR A 150 6.37 1.86 -0.92
C THR A 150 6.27 3.30 -1.42
N ASP A 151 6.27 4.23 -0.48
CA ASP A 151 6.42 5.66 -0.73
C ASP A 151 7.87 6.10 -0.45
N ASP A 152 8.36 7.05 -1.24
CA ASP A 152 9.67 7.65 -1.07
C ASP A 152 9.59 8.76 -0.01
N THR A 153 10.01 8.42 1.21
CA THR A 153 9.88 9.26 2.40
C THR A 153 11.01 10.28 2.45
N PRO A 154 10.78 11.54 2.87
CA PRO A 154 11.85 12.52 2.91
C PRO A 154 12.98 12.06 3.84
N GLY A 155 14.21 12.11 3.31
CA GLY A 155 15.40 11.65 4.01
C GLY A 155 15.91 10.31 3.47
N PRO A 156 16.77 9.62 4.23
CA PRO A 156 17.42 8.39 3.77
C PRO A 156 16.56 7.12 3.85
N GLY A 157 15.39 7.19 4.49
CA GLY A 157 14.49 6.07 4.68
C GLY A 157 13.29 6.08 3.73
N VAL A 158 12.47 5.04 3.81
CA VAL A 158 11.28 4.81 2.99
C VAL A 158 10.11 4.34 3.85
N THR A 159 8.88 4.52 3.35
CA THR A 159 7.66 4.05 4.02
C THR A 159 7.10 2.88 3.21
N THR A 160 7.12 1.68 3.78
CA THR A 160 6.49 0.49 3.22
C THR A 160 5.12 0.28 3.85
N TRP A 161 4.13 0.00 3.01
CA TRP A 161 2.76 -0.32 3.41
C TRP A 161 2.44 -1.75 3.08
N VAL A 162 1.66 -2.40 3.94
CA VAL A 162 1.09 -3.72 3.67
C VAL A 162 -0.36 -3.77 4.10
N SER A 163 -1.18 -4.52 3.36
CA SER A 163 -2.61 -4.65 3.64
C SER A 163 -3.12 -6.08 3.51
N TRP A 164 -4.06 -6.45 4.37
CA TRP A 164 -4.76 -7.72 4.40
C TRP A 164 -6.26 -7.49 4.63
N HIS A 165 -7.14 -8.14 3.87
CA HIS A 165 -8.54 -8.31 4.25
C HIS A 165 -8.74 -9.65 4.99
N VAL A 166 -9.22 -9.59 6.23
CA VAL A 166 -9.38 -10.76 7.11
C VAL A 166 -10.70 -11.47 6.81
N LEU A 167 -10.60 -12.71 6.29
CA LEU A 167 -11.76 -13.55 5.95
C LEU A 167 -12.14 -14.50 7.08
N GLU A 168 -11.27 -14.64 8.06
CA GLU A 168 -11.41 -15.57 9.15
C GLU A 168 -12.34 -15.00 10.23
N SER A 169 -13.12 -15.87 10.86
CA SER A 169 -13.85 -15.58 12.10
C SER A 169 -12.91 -15.75 13.30
N VAL A 170 -13.29 -15.22 14.45
CA VAL A 170 -12.67 -15.60 15.73
C VAL A 170 -13.45 -16.72 16.40
N ALA A 171 -12.84 -17.39 17.38
CA ALA A 171 -13.50 -18.42 18.16
C ALA A 171 -14.75 -17.89 18.89
N ALA A 172 -15.73 -18.79 19.11
CA ALA A 172 -16.95 -18.46 19.85
C ALA A 172 -16.62 -17.98 21.27
N GLY A 173 -17.28 -16.90 21.70
CA GLY A 173 -17.08 -16.31 23.02
C GLY A 173 -15.87 -15.38 23.14
N THR A 174 -15.09 -15.17 22.08
CA THR A 174 -14.05 -14.14 22.06
C THR A 174 -14.67 -12.76 22.16
N THR A 175 -14.26 -11.97 23.15
CA THR A 175 -14.72 -10.59 23.39
C THR A 175 -13.66 -9.54 23.07
N SER A 176 -12.41 -9.95 22.94
CA SER A 176 -11.29 -9.14 22.47
C SER A 176 -10.17 -10.02 21.94
N CYS A 177 -9.30 -9.45 21.12
CA CYS A 177 -8.06 -10.07 20.69
C CYS A 177 -6.96 -9.01 20.49
N THR A 178 -5.70 -9.42 20.60
CA THR A 178 -4.53 -8.57 20.40
C THR A 178 -3.86 -8.92 19.08
N LEU A 179 -3.90 -7.99 18.13
CA LEU A 179 -3.06 -8.04 16.94
C LEU A 179 -1.64 -7.67 17.33
N THR A 180 -0.69 -8.57 17.13
CA THR A 180 0.74 -8.32 17.29
C THR A 180 1.40 -8.36 15.93
N THR A 181 2.15 -7.32 15.60
CA THR A 181 2.91 -7.22 14.35
C THR A 181 4.34 -6.88 14.66
N SER A 182 5.27 -7.48 13.94
CA SER A 182 6.69 -7.14 14.04
C SER A 182 7.33 -7.08 12.68
N VAL A 183 8.31 -6.20 12.54
CA VAL A 183 9.16 -6.14 11.36
C VAL A 183 10.62 -6.07 11.79
N THR A 184 11.46 -6.78 11.05
CA THR A 184 12.92 -6.79 11.21
C THR A 184 13.52 -6.28 9.91
N ASP A 185 14.38 -5.27 10.00
CA ASP A 185 15.09 -4.74 8.85
C ASP A 185 16.36 -5.55 8.51
N ARG A 186 17.08 -5.12 7.46
CA ARG A 186 18.31 -5.79 7.01
C ARG A 186 19.45 -5.81 8.03
N ALA A 187 19.47 -4.88 8.99
CA ALA A 187 20.47 -4.87 10.06
C ALA A 187 20.06 -5.76 11.25
N GLY A 188 18.89 -6.41 11.19
CA GLY A 188 18.35 -7.21 12.28
C GLY A 188 17.65 -6.38 13.35
N ARG A 189 17.42 -5.07 13.11
CA ARG A 189 16.71 -4.22 14.07
C ARG A 189 15.22 -4.54 13.99
N LYS A 190 14.64 -4.91 15.13
CA LYS A 190 13.25 -5.34 15.23
C LYS A 190 12.41 -4.29 15.96
N VAL A 191 11.22 -4.02 15.42
CA VAL A 191 10.16 -3.28 16.11
C VAL A 191 8.90 -4.16 16.18
N THR A 192 8.12 -3.97 17.24
CA THR A 192 6.84 -4.63 17.44
C THR A 192 5.79 -3.59 17.75
N ALA A 193 4.61 -3.73 17.13
CA ALA A 193 3.42 -2.96 17.44
C ALA A 193 2.28 -3.90 17.81
N THR A 194 1.47 -3.50 18.78
CA THR A 194 0.30 -4.26 19.22
C THR A 194 -0.95 -3.40 19.15
N ARG A 195 -2.10 -4.03 18.85
CA ARG A 195 -3.41 -3.38 18.92
C ARG A 195 -4.41 -4.32 19.57
N LEU A 196 -5.01 -3.86 20.66
CA LEU A 196 -6.17 -4.51 21.25
C LEU A 196 -7.40 -4.17 20.39
N LEU A 197 -8.10 -5.20 19.95
CA LEU A 197 -9.34 -5.12 19.21
C LEU A 197 -10.46 -5.64 20.10
N LYS A 198 -11.57 -4.91 20.16
CA LYS A 198 -12.79 -5.44 20.76
C LYS A 198 -13.45 -6.37 19.75
N VAL A 199 -14.08 -7.42 20.23
CA VAL A 199 -14.87 -8.35 19.41
C VAL A 199 -16.30 -8.33 19.93
N GLY A 200 -17.25 -8.10 19.02
CA GLY A 200 -18.66 -8.14 19.37
C GLY A 200 -19.56 -7.97 18.15
N PRO A 201 -20.85 -8.32 18.29
CA PRO A 201 -21.80 -8.10 17.22
C PRO A 201 -21.98 -6.59 16.98
N GLY A 202 -22.17 -6.23 15.71
CA GLY A 202 -22.47 -4.88 15.31
C GLY A 202 -23.96 -4.52 15.48
N PRO A 203 -24.35 -3.31 15.03
CA PRO A 203 -25.75 -2.93 14.97
C PRO A 203 -26.61 -4.01 14.31
N ASN A 204 -27.81 -4.22 14.84
CA ASN A 204 -28.76 -5.24 14.37
C ASN A 204 -28.23 -6.69 14.41
N GLY A 205 -27.21 -6.96 15.22
CA GLY A 205 -26.64 -8.31 15.35
C GLY A 205 -25.71 -8.70 14.20
N ALA A 206 -25.17 -7.73 13.46
CA ALA A 206 -24.19 -7.99 12.40
C ALA A 206 -23.01 -8.80 12.94
N LEU A 207 -22.71 -9.94 12.29
CA LEU A 207 -21.64 -10.84 12.73
C LEU A 207 -20.37 -10.73 11.86
N SER A 208 -20.38 -9.99 10.76
CA SER A 208 -19.22 -9.81 9.88
C SER A 208 -19.04 -8.34 9.49
N GLY A 209 -17.82 -7.95 9.11
CA GLY A 209 -17.55 -6.63 8.53
C GLY A 209 -18.45 -6.34 7.34
N GLU A 210 -18.62 -7.33 6.45
CA GLU A 210 -19.58 -7.31 5.33
C GLU A 210 -20.99 -6.92 5.81
N ALA A 211 -21.47 -7.50 6.91
CA ALA A 211 -22.81 -7.25 7.45
C ALA A 211 -22.95 -5.89 8.15
N LEU A 212 -21.86 -5.16 8.39
CA LEU A 212 -21.92 -3.75 8.82
C LEU A 212 -22.31 -2.81 7.67
N THR A 213 -22.15 -3.27 6.43
CA THR A 213 -22.40 -2.50 5.23
C THR A 213 -23.58 -3.06 4.43
N PRO A 214 -24.35 -2.23 3.70
CA PRO A 214 -25.33 -2.73 2.75
C PRO A 214 -24.64 -3.44 1.58
N ALA A 215 -25.30 -4.45 1.03
CA ALA A 215 -24.83 -5.12 -0.17
C ALA A 215 -24.67 -4.13 -1.36
N PRO A 216 -23.72 -4.36 -2.27
CA PRO A 216 -23.54 -3.53 -3.46
C PRO A 216 -24.81 -3.39 -4.30
N LYS A 217 -25.21 -2.13 -4.52
CA LYS A 217 -26.26 -1.74 -5.46
C LYS A 217 -25.81 -0.50 -6.22
N PRO A 218 -26.33 -0.26 -7.45
CA PRO A 218 -26.11 1.00 -8.14
C PRO A 218 -26.44 2.18 -7.25
N ILE A 219 -25.59 3.20 -7.26
CA ILE A 219 -25.79 4.43 -6.50
C ILE A 219 -25.87 5.63 -7.43
N THR A 220 -26.60 6.65 -6.99
CA THR A 220 -26.57 7.97 -7.62
C THR A 220 -25.45 8.77 -6.95
N TYR A 221 -24.42 9.13 -7.72
CA TYR A 221 -23.33 9.95 -7.20
C TYR A 221 -23.82 11.36 -6.88
N GLY A 222 -23.48 11.85 -5.69
CA GLY A 222 -23.49 13.27 -5.42
C GLY A 222 -22.43 13.98 -6.27
N THR A 223 -22.69 15.20 -6.72
CA THR A 223 -21.72 16.02 -7.45
C THR A 223 -20.89 16.92 -6.54
N VAL A 224 -21.30 17.04 -5.27
CA VAL A 224 -20.67 17.88 -4.24
C VAL A 224 -20.62 17.13 -2.92
N ASP A 225 -19.64 17.49 -2.09
CA ASP A 225 -19.56 16.97 -0.72
C ASP A 225 -20.78 17.42 0.08
N ASN A 226 -21.36 16.47 0.80
CA ASN A 226 -22.50 16.66 1.67
C ASN A 226 -22.01 16.63 3.13
N PRO A 227 -22.41 17.57 4.00
CA PRO A 227 -22.03 17.57 5.42
C PRO A 227 -22.40 16.26 6.16
N ASP A 228 -23.49 15.64 5.74
CA ASP A 228 -23.99 14.35 6.25
C ASP A 228 -23.43 13.15 5.47
N GLY A 229 -22.53 13.36 4.50
CA GLY A 229 -21.83 12.29 3.83
C GLY A 229 -20.76 11.64 4.73
N PRO A 230 -20.17 10.52 4.29
CA PRO A 230 -19.06 9.91 5.00
C PRO A 230 -17.89 10.88 5.19
N THR A 231 -17.24 10.87 6.36
CA THR A 231 -15.96 11.56 6.50
C THR A 231 -14.88 10.71 5.83
N VAL A 232 -14.37 11.20 4.70
CA VAL A 232 -13.33 10.51 3.93
C VAL A 232 -11.95 11.04 4.31
N THR A 233 -10.99 10.14 4.51
CA THR A 233 -9.58 10.46 4.73
C THR A 233 -8.69 9.61 3.83
N MET A 234 -7.54 10.16 3.46
CA MET A 234 -6.45 9.42 2.82
C MET A 234 -5.25 9.43 3.76
N ILE A 235 -4.76 8.23 4.10
CA ILE A 235 -3.64 8.05 5.05
C ILE A 235 -2.35 7.72 4.29
N ALA A 236 -2.47 7.06 3.14
CA ALA A 236 -1.37 6.73 2.25
C ALA A 236 -1.66 7.26 0.83
N PRO A 237 -0.65 7.79 0.11
CA PRO A 237 0.73 7.96 0.54
C PRO A 237 0.87 8.89 1.74
N ARG A 238 1.91 8.77 2.57
CA ARG A 238 2.07 9.70 3.69
C ARG A 238 2.64 11.02 3.21
N THR A 239 2.01 12.16 3.51
CA THR A 239 2.65 13.49 3.31
C THR A 239 3.71 13.72 4.40
N PRO A 240 4.96 14.14 4.10
CA PRO A 240 5.44 14.73 2.84
C PRO A 240 6.20 13.78 1.89
N SER A 241 5.90 12.48 1.88
CA SER A 241 6.49 11.53 0.94
C SER A 241 6.12 11.82 -0.52
N SER A 242 6.99 11.35 -1.41
CA SER A 242 6.81 11.34 -2.84
C SER A 242 6.54 9.92 -3.35
N ILE A 243 6.06 9.81 -4.58
CA ILE A 243 5.67 8.53 -5.18
C ILE A 243 6.51 8.23 -6.42
N SER A 244 6.92 6.97 -6.56
CA SER A 244 7.53 6.50 -7.80
C SER A 244 6.48 6.54 -8.93
N PRO A 245 6.82 7.03 -10.14
CA PRO A 245 5.83 7.20 -11.19
C PRO A 245 5.62 5.97 -12.08
N GLY A 246 6.44 4.92 -11.94
CA GLY A 246 6.57 3.84 -12.94
C GLY A 246 7.47 4.25 -14.11
N ILE A 247 7.87 3.29 -14.94
CA ILE A 247 8.74 3.55 -16.10
C ILE A 247 8.06 4.51 -17.08
N GLN A 248 8.67 5.68 -17.32
CA GLN A 248 8.11 6.73 -18.18
C GLN A 248 8.35 6.52 -19.69
N THR A 249 8.93 5.39 -20.08
CA THR A 249 9.20 5.09 -21.49
C THR A 249 7.89 4.80 -22.23
N ALA A 250 7.59 5.61 -23.23
CA ALA A 250 6.38 5.45 -24.04
C ALA A 250 6.31 4.04 -24.67
N GLY A 251 5.13 3.42 -24.63
CA GLY A 251 4.88 2.09 -25.19
C GLY A 251 5.39 0.92 -24.34
N VAL A 252 6.08 1.17 -23.23
CA VAL A 252 6.50 0.12 -22.30
C VAL A 252 5.37 -0.17 -21.32
N LEU A 253 4.89 -1.41 -21.31
CA LEU A 253 3.90 -1.85 -20.33
C LEU A 253 4.58 -2.03 -18.96
N PRO A 254 3.95 -1.55 -17.86
CA PRO A 254 4.45 -1.82 -16.53
C PRO A 254 4.33 -3.31 -16.22
N ALA A 255 5.39 -3.85 -15.62
CA ALA A 255 5.53 -5.23 -15.19
C ALA A 255 5.97 -5.23 -13.71
N PRO A 256 5.02 -5.06 -12.78
CA PRO A 256 5.28 -5.25 -11.36
C PRO A 256 5.99 -6.58 -11.06
N PRO A 257 7.01 -6.60 -10.20
CA PRO A 257 7.48 -5.48 -9.39
C PRO A 257 8.55 -4.62 -10.09
N THR A 258 8.97 -4.95 -11.31
CA THR A 258 10.18 -4.38 -11.94
C THR A 258 10.00 -3.02 -12.60
N SER A 259 8.78 -2.59 -12.89
CA SER A 259 8.52 -1.30 -13.55
C SER A 259 7.22 -0.60 -13.16
N GLY A 260 6.52 -1.10 -12.13
CA GLY A 260 5.33 -0.44 -11.60
C GLY A 260 5.68 0.76 -10.71
N ALA A 261 4.71 1.66 -10.51
CA ALA A 261 4.83 2.76 -9.57
C ALA A 261 4.95 2.24 -8.12
N LEU A 262 4.11 1.27 -7.76
CA LEU A 262 4.10 0.50 -6.50
C LEU A 262 4.01 1.31 -5.21
N PHE A 263 3.58 2.56 -5.25
CA PHE A 263 3.16 3.28 -4.04
C PHE A 263 1.79 2.77 -3.55
N PHE A 264 1.45 3.07 -2.30
CA PHE A 264 0.22 2.58 -1.68
C PHE A 264 -0.82 3.69 -1.51
N ILE A 265 -2.09 3.35 -1.70
CA ILE A 265 -3.22 4.24 -1.40
C ILE A 265 -4.11 3.57 -0.36
N GLN A 266 -4.38 4.33 0.71
CA GLN A 266 -5.41 3.99 1.68
C GLN A 266 -6.47 5.07 1.71
N VAL A 267 -7.72 4.67 1.45
CA VAL A 267 -8.90 5.51 1.66
C VAL A 267 -9.68 4.94 2.83
N SER A 268 -10.04 5.79 3.80
CA SER A 268 -10.94 5.42 4.89
C SER A 268 -12.18 6.31 4.85
N ALA A 269 -13.36 5.74 5.07
CA ALA A 269 -14.62 6.46 5.12
C ALA A 269 -15.39 6.11 6.39
N LEU A 270 -15.70 7.12 7.20
CA LEU A 270 -16.52 6.98 8.41
C LEU A 270 -17.96 7.40 8.12
N ASP A 271 -18.88 6.45 8.18
CA ASP A 271 -20.31 6.70 7.96
C ASP A 271 -20.99 7.25 9.23
N LYS A 272 -20.88 8.57 9.39
CA LYS A 272 -21.45 9.31 10.53
C LYS A 272 -22.99 9.31 10.55
N SER A 273 -23.62 9.16 9.38
CA SER A 273 -25.07 9.23 9.23
C SER A 273 -25.75 7.86 9.25
N ARG A 274 -24.98 6.77 9.34
CA ARG A 274 -25.48 5.39 9.42
C ARG A 274 -26.31 4.98 8.19
N ASN A 275 -26.04 5.60 7.04
CA ASN A 275 -26.70 5.25 5.78
C ASN A 275 -26.11 3.99 5.15
N GLY A 276 -24.91 3.59 5.57
CA GLY A 276 -24.12 2.50 5.04
C GLY A 276 -23.35 2.87 3.78
N ILE A 277 -22.16 2.34 3.63
CA ILE A 277 -21.39 2.39 2.36
C ILE A 277 -21.57 1.04 1.69
N ASN A 278 -22.01 1.02 0.43
CA ASN A 278 -22.30 -0.25 -0.23
C ASN A 278 -21.00 -0.97 -0.61
N VAL A 279 -20.67 -2.09 0.05
CA VAL A 279 -19.43 -2.84 -0.16
C VAL A 279 -19.68 -4.35 -0.11
N ALA A 280 -19.00 -5.09 -0.98
CA ALA A 280 -18.82 -6.54 -0.89
C ALA A 280 -17.34 -6.86 -0.67
N GLU A 281 -16.92 -6.81 0.59
CA GLU A 281 -15.53 -6.87 1.06
C GLU A 281 -14.91 -8.25 0.83
N ASN A 282 -15.71 -9.29 1.04
CA ASN A 282 -15.30 -10.67 0.80
C ASN A 282 -15.34 -11.06 -0.70
N GLY A 283 -15.87 -10.18 -1.56
CA GLY A 283 -16.08 -10.45 -2.99
C GLY A 283 -17.26 -11.37 -3.29
N ASP A 284 -18.20 -11.52 -2.34
CA ASP A 284 -19.45 -12.26 -2.52
C ASP A 284 -20.55 -11.43 -3.20
N GLY A 285 -21.62 -12.11 -3.63
CA GLY A 285 -22.80 -11.49 -4.21
C GLY A 285 -22.96 -11.70 -5.72
N THR A 286 -23.75 -10.83 -6.37
CA THR A 286 -24.23 -10.97 -7.76
C THR A 286 -23.12 -11.13 -8.81
N PHE A 287 -21.90 -10.67 -8.51
CA PHE A 287 -20.73 -10.77 -9.38
C PHE A 287 -19.68 -11.78 -8.88
N GLY A 288 -20.10 -12.68 -7.98
CA GLY A 288 -19.27 -13.49 -7.08
C GLY A 288 -17.91 -13.93 -7.60
N LYS A 289 -16.88 -13.66 -6.80
CA LYS A 289 -15.51 -14.07 -7.10
C LYS A 289 -15.31 -15.57 -6.92
N PRO A 290 -14.40 -16.21 -7.69
CA PRO A 290 -13.94 -17.55 -7.37
C PRO A 290 -13.25 -17.56 -6.01
N ALA A 291 -13.25 -18.71 -5.33
CA ALA A 291 -12.70 -18.87 -3.98
C ALA A 291 -11.27 -18.31 -3.83
N ALA A 292 -10.42 -18.49 -4.85
CA ALA A 292 -9.03 -18.01 -4.86
C ALA A 292 -8.90 -16.48 -4.82
N ASP A 293 -9.90 -15.75 -5.32
CA ASP A 293 -9.92 -14.29 -5.38
C ASP A 293 -10.76 -13.66 -4.25
N ARG A 294 -11.29 -14.47 -3.33
CA ARG A 294 -12.06 -13.99 -2.17
C ARG A 294 -11.17 -13.20 -1.21
N GLY A 295 -11.78 -12.18 -0.61
CA GLY A 295 -11.07 -11.18 0.18
C GLY A 295 -10.33 -10.15 -0.69
N THR A 296 -10.86 -9.90 -1.88
CA THR A 296 -10.46 -8.78 -2.73
C THR A 296 -11.70 -8.10 -3.32
N ILE A 297 -11.60 -6.81 -3.62
CA ILE A 297 -12.64 -5.99 -4.26
C ILE A 297 -12.26 -5.54 -5.68
N GLU A 298 -11.18 -6.08 -6.26
CA GLU A 298 -10.71 -5.71 -7.60
C GLU A 298 -11.74 -6.10 -8.67
N ASP A 299 -12.22 -5.15 -9.48
CA ASP A 299 -13.13 -5.40 -10.59
C ASP A 299 -12.41 -5.26 -11.93
N LYS A 300 -11.66 -6.30 -12.30
CA LYS A 300 -10.84 -6.33 -13.53
C LYS A 300 -11.62 -6.00 -14.81
N THR A 301 -12.90 -6.36 -14.87
CA THR A 301 -13.76 -6.10 -16.05
C THR A 301 -14.18 -4.64 -16.18
N GLN A 302 -14.07 -3.87 -15.09
CA GLN A 302 -14.36 -2.43 -15.04
C GLN A 302 -13.09 -1.58 -15.00
N SER A 303 -11.90 -2.19 -15.11
CA SER A 303 -10.60 -1.52 -14.99
C SER A 303 -10.31 -0.45 -16.03
N ASN A 304 -11.14 -0.28 -17.08
CA ASN A 304 -11.00 0.77 -18.09
C ASN A 304 -11.84 2.03 -17.75
N ALA A 305 -11.83 2.44 -16.47
CA ALA A 305 -12.57 3.58 -15.90
C ALA A 305 -14.07 3.36 -15.57
N GLY A 306 -14.52 2.12 -15.39
CA GLY A 306 -15.88 1.79 -14.96
C GLY A 306 -16.14 2.04 -13.47
N VAL A 307 -17.36 1.72 -13.03
CA VAL A 307 -17.72 1.69 -11.61
C VAL A 307 -17.24 0.37 -11.01
N ASN A 308 -16.61 0.38 -9.83
CA ASN A 308 -16.34 -0.87 -9.12
C ASN A 308 -17.65 -1.46 -8.61
N ARG A 309 -18.06 -2.62 -9.12
CA ARG A 309 -19.35 -3.22 -8.75
C ARG A 309 -19.37 -3.81 -7.35
N TYR A 310 -18.20 -4.09 -6.75
CA TYR A 310 -18.09 -4.52 -5.35
C TYR A 310 -18.09 -3.33 -4.38
N VAL A 311 -17.79 -2.12 -4.86
CA VAL A 311 -17.91 -0.88 -4.08
C VAL A 311 -18.36 0.28 -4.97
N PRO A 312 -19.65 0.34 -5.33
CA PRO A 312 -20.15 1.37 -6.25
C PRO A 312 -19.95 2.80 -5.73
N GLY A 313 -19.92 2.96 -4.40
CA GLY A 313 -19.69 4.21 -3.68
C GLY A 313 -18.31 4.83 -3.84
N LEU A 314 -17.28 4.03 -4.13
CA LEU A 314 -15.90 4.50 -4.17
C LEU A 314 -15.56 5.08 -5.55
N LYS A 315 -15.03 6.30 -5.55
CA LYS A 315 -14.41 6.91 -6.72
C LYS A 315 -13.05 7.47 -6.34
N VAL A 316 -12.01 7.00 -7.00
CA VAL A 316 -10.64 7.51 -6.84
C VAL A 316 -10.13 7.95 -8.19
N THR A 317 -9.44 9.09 -8.26
CA THR A 317 -8.93 9.63 -9.53
C THR A 317 -7.54 10.21 -9.35
N PHE A 318 -6.73 10.13 -10.40
CA PHE A 318 -5.54 10.93 -10.57
C PHE A 318 -5.80 12.06 -11.57
N ASP A 319 -5.05 13.15 -11.46
CA ASP A 319 -5.02 14.22 -12.47
C ASP A 319 -4.03 13.95 -13.63
N VAL A 320 -3.51 12.72 -13.71
CA VAL A 320 -2.72 12.16 -14.81
C VAL A 320 -3.28 10.81 -15.23
N PRO A 321 -3.09 10.37 -16.48
CA PRO A 321 -3.47 9.02 -16.88
C PRO A 321 -2.64 7.95 -16.18
N LEU A 322 -3.22 6.76 -16.01
CA LEU A 322 -2.55 5.55 -15.51
C LEU A 322 -2.53 4.49 -16.60
N LEU A 323 -1.34 4.12 -17.06
CA LEU A 323 -1.12 2.94 -17.89
C LEU A 323 -1.05 1.70 -16.99
N GLN A 324 -1.92 0.72 -17.23
CA GLN A 324 -1.99 -0.51 -16.45
C GLN A 324 -1.11 -1.62 -17.06
N PRO A 325 -0.76 -2.67 -16.28
CA PRO A 325 0.04 -3.80 -16.76
C PRO A 325 -0.57 -4.55 -17.96
N ASN A 326 -1.90 -4.50 -18.10
CA ASN A 326 -2.63 -5.12 -19.22
C ASN A 326 -2.72 -4.22 -20.47
N GLY A 327 -2.10 -3.04 -20.46
CA GLY A 327 -2.14 -2.07 -21.57
C GLY A 327 -3.33 -1.12 -21.57
N ASN A 328 -4.30 -1.29 -20.67
CA ASN A 328 -5.40 -0.33 -20.52
C ASN A 328 -4.88 1.00 -19.99
N VAL A 329 -5.43 2.10 -20.50
CA VAL A 329 -5.15 3.45 -20.01
C VAL A 329 -6.40 3.98 -19.32
N ILE A 330 -6.30 4.22 -18.02
CA ILE A 330 -7.32 4.98 -17.30
C ILE A 330 -6.94 6.46 -17.51
N PRO A 331 -7.79 7.27 -18.18
CA PRO A 331 -7.48 8.67 -18.41
C PRO A 331 -7.43 9.45 -17.10
N ALA A 332 -6.79 10.63 -17.12
CA ALA A 332 -6.88 11.57 -16.00
C ALA A 332 -8.35 11.86 -15.65
N GLY A 333 -8.69 11.85 -14.36
CA GLY A 333 -10.06 11.97 -13.86
C GLY A 333 -10.92 10.69 -13.99
N GLY A 334 -10.40 9.64 -14.64
CA GLY A 334 -11.04 8.33 -14.74
C GLY A 334 -11.10 7.61 -13.39
N ASN A 335 -12.13 6.77 -13.20
CA ASN A 335 -12.32 6.07 -11.93
C ASN A 335 -11.31 4.91 -11.76
N LEU A 336 -10.53 4.98 -10.69
CA LEU A 336 -9.53 4.01 -10.26
C LEU A 336 -10.07 3.01 -9.24
N ALA A 337 -11.30 3.18 -8.72
CA ALA A 337 -11.88 2.24 -7.77
C ALA A 337 -11.87 0.77 -8.24
N PRO A 338 -12.03 0.43 -9.54
CA PRO A 338 -11.97 -0.96 -10.00
C PRO A 338 -10.63 -1.68 -9.77
N VAL A 339 -9.52 -0.96 -9.55
CA VAL A 339 -8.20 -1.59 -9.31
C VAL A 339 -7.84 -1.70 -7.82
N PHE A 340 -8.69 -1.20 -6.91
CA PHE A 340 -8.51 -1.41 -5.48
C PHE A 340 -8.59 -2.89 -5.13
N ASN A 341 -7.75 -3.32 -4.17
CA ASN A 341 -7.62 -4.74 -3.84
C ASN A 341 -8.33 -5.08 -2.53
N THR A 342 -8.01 -4.40 -1.44
CA THR A 342 -8.56 -4.74 -0.12
C THR A 342 -9.67 -3.78 0.28
N ALA A 343 -10.66 -4.29 1.00
CA ALA A 343 -11.67 -3.53 1.72
C ALA A 343 -11.86 -4.15 3.10
N GLY A 344 -12.44 -3.44 4.05
CA GLY A 344 -12.87 -4.03 5.31
C GLY A 344 -13.53 -3.03 6.23
N SER A 345 -14.49 -3.50 7.01
CA SER A 345 -15.33 -2.67 7.87
C SER A 345 -15.20 -3.04 9.33
N GLU A 346 -15.23 -1.99 10.15
CA GLU A 346 -15.17 -2.06 11.61
C GLU A 346 -16.08 -1.01 12.23
N LEU A 347 -16.38 -1.17 13.52
CA LEU A 347 -16.96 -0.08 14.30
C LEU A 347 -15.84 0.76 14.90
N ASP A 348 -15.79 2.02 14.50
CA ASP A 348 -14.96 3.05 15.12
C ASP A 348 -15.31 3.19 16.62
N PRO A 349 -14.39 3.66 17.49
CA PRO A 349 -14.69 3.97 18.89
C PRO A 349 -15.95 4.81 19.11
N SER A 350 -16.34 5.65 18.15
CA SER A 350 -17.59 6.42 18.20
C SER A 350 -18.85 5.60 17.91
N GLY A 351 -18.74 4.31 17.60
CA GLY A 351 -19.84 3.42 17.25
C GLY A 351 -20.41 3.63 15.84
N PHE A 352 -19.67 4.29 14.95
CA PHE A 352 -20.00 4.42 13.52
C PHE A 352 -19.21 3.40 12.70
N VAL A 353 -19.75 2.99 11.56
CA VAL A 353 -19.04 2.07 10.66
C VAL A 353 -17.95 2.84 9.94
N ARG A 354 -16.72 2.33 10.02
CA ARG A 354 -15.59 2.77 9.22
C ARG A 354 -15.28 1.69 8.21
N THR A 355 -15.21 2.06 6.94
CA THR A 355 -14.75 1.19 5.87
C THR A 355 -13.42 1.69 5.33
N THR A 356 -12.45 0.79 5.21
CA THR A 356 -11.10 1.09 4.72
C THR A 356 -10.82 0.33 3.43
N PHE A 357 -10.22 1.01 2.46
CA PHE A 357 -9.86 0.47 1.13
C PHE A 357 -8.36 0.61 0.91
N GLY A 358 -7.73 -0.43 0.35
CA GLY A 358 -6.29 -0.47 0.07
C GLY A 358 -5.95 -0.84 -1.37
N TRP A 359 -4.91 -0.20 -1.90
CA TRP A 359 -4.39 -0.46 -3.24
C TRP A 359 -2.88 -0.21 -3.33
N SER A 360 -2.15 -1.12 -3.98
CA SER A 360 -0.77 -0.89 -4.43
C SER A 360 -0.79 -0.57 -5.92
N VAL A 361 -0.22 0.57 -6.32
CA VAL A 361 -0.38 1.11 -7.68
C VAL A 361 0.56 0.41 -8.66
N GLY A 362 0.11 -0.68 -9.29
CA GLY A 362 0.96 -1.46 -10.21
C GLY A 362 1.19 -0.85 -11.59
N GLY A 363 0.54 0.27 -11.91
CA GLY A 363 0.63 0.93 -13.22
C GLY A 363 1.78 1.93 -13.33
N THR A 364 1.80 2.67 -14.44
CA THR A 364 2.69 3.82 -14.69
C THR A 364 1.85 5.09 -14.82
N LEU A 365 2.21 6.12 -14.06
CA LEU A 365 1.63 7.46 -14.15
C LEU A 365 2.20 8.15 -15.40
N GLN A 366 1.35 8.56 -16.33
CA GLN A 366 1.78 9.28 -17.53
C GLN A 366 1.87 10.78 -17.22
N LEU A 367 3.02 11.20 -16.68
CA LEU A 367 3.15 12.50 -16.03
C LEU A 367 3.03 13.70 -16.97
N GLY A 368 3.40 13.55 -18.24
CA GLY A 368 3.41 14.67 -19.19
C GLY A 368 4.24 15.88 -18.71
N GLY A 369 5.31 15.63 -17.93
CA GLY A 369 6.16 16.67 -17.34
C GLY A 369 5.71 17.22 -15.98
N LYS A 370 4.57 16.74 -15.42
CA LYS A 370 4.18 17.10 -14.05
C LYS A 370 5.17 16.55 -13.02
N THR A 371 5.42 17.34 -11.98
CA THR A 371 6.27 16.98 -10.84
C THR A 371 5.47 16.56 -9.61
N SER A 372 4.14 16.62 -9.69
CA SER A 372 3.21 16.19 -8.66
C SER A 372 1.96 15.56 -9.29
N VAL A 373 1.27 14.76 -8.50
CA VAL A 373 -0.01 14.15 -8.85
C VAL A 373 -1.03 14.49 -7.77
N THR A 374 -2.22 14.88 -8.21
CA THR A 374 -3.37 15.09 -7.34
C THR A 374 -4.18 13.80 -7.30
N ILE A 375 -4.31 13.23 -6.12
CA ILE A 375 -5.18 12.10 -5.82
C ILE A 375 -6.46 12.65 -5.20
N LYS A 376 -7.61 12.30 -5.75
CA LYS A 376 -8.92 12.60 -5.14
C LYS A 376 -9.64 11.30 -4.87
N ALA A 377 -10.08 11.11 -3.63
CA ALA A 377 -10.96 10.03 -3.24
C ALA A 377 -12.31 10.60 -2.81
N ALA A 378 -13.39 9.99 -3.29
CA ALA A 378 -14.75 10.29 -2.88
C ALA A 378 -15.48 8.99 -2.53
N VAL A 379 -16.28 9.04 -1.48
CA VAL A 379 -17.12 7.91 -1.06
C VAL A 379 -18.55 8.40 -0.92
N THR A 380 -19.45 7.74 -1.65
CA THR A 380 -20.90 7.99 -1.60
C THR A 380 -21.58 6.88 -0.82
N ASP A 381 -22.39 7.26 0.18
CA ASP A 381 -23.19 6.33 0.98
C ASP A 381 -24.44 5.83 0.23
N ALA A 382 -25.18 4.91 0.83
CA ALA A 382 -26.39 4.33 0.24
C ALA A 382 -27.55 5.33 0.07
N ALA A 383 -27.47 6.51 0.71
CA ALA A 383 -28.42 7.61 0.57
C ALA A 383 -27.98 8.62 -0.50
N GLY A 384 -26.86 8.39 -1.20
CA GLY A 384 -26.33 9.27 -2.25
C GLY A 384 -25.53 10.46 -1.72
N LYS A 385 -25.23 10.50 -0.42
CA LYS A 385 -24.44 11.58 0.18
C LYS A 385 -22.96 11.26 0.04
N THR A 386 -22.19 12.24 -0.44
CA THR A 386 -20.78 12.06 -0.77
C THR A 386 -19.90 12.83 0.20
N GLY A 387 -18.78 12.26 0.61
CA GLY A 387 -17.66 13.01 1.16
C GLY A 387 -16.40 12.75 0.35
N SER A 388 -15.43 13.66 0.40
CA SER A 388 -14.19 13.52 -0.36
C SER A 388 -12.96 13.96 0.42
N ALA A 389 -11.81 13.45 -0.03
CA ALA A 389 -10.49 13.88 0.39
C ALA A 389 -9.63 14.11 -0.85
N THR A 390 -8.72 15.08 -0.78
CA THR A 390 -7.75 15.36 -1.84
C THR A 390 -6.37 15.42 -1.23
N GLN A 391 -5.40 14.86 -1.94
CA GLN A 391 -3.99 14.90 -1.57
C GLN A 391 -3.13 15.15 -2.80
N VAL A 392 -2.14 16.02 -2.64
CA VAL A 392 -1.14 16.29 -3.67
C VAL A 392 0.17 15.68 -3.22
N VAL A 393 0.71 14.78 -4.03
CA VAL A 393 1.96 14.07 -3.74
C VAL A 393 3.01 14.43 -4.79
N GLN A 394 4.26 14.57 -4.36
CA GLN A 394 5.37 14.85 -5.27
C GLN A 394 5.79 13.56 -5.99
N ILE A 395 6.45 13.71 -7.14
CA ILE A 395 7.04 12.60 -7.88
C ILE A 395 8.47 12.36 -7.41
N SER A 396 8.74 11.11 -7.03
CA SER A 396 10.08 10.65 -6.68
C SER A 396 10.98 10.60 -7.93
N PRO A 397 12.29 10.87 -7.80
CA PRO A 397 13.26 10.59 -8.86
C PRO A 397 13.43 9.08 -9.11
N VAL A 398 12.99 8.23 -8.19
CA VAL A 398 13.03 6.77 -8.34
C VAL A 398 11.85 6.33 -9.21
N ALA A 399 12.15 5.71 -10.35
CA ALA A 399 11.12 5.38 -11.34
C ALA A 399 10.19 4.24 -10.87
N ASN A 400 10.65 3.32 -10.04
CA ASN A 400 9.93 2.12 -9.64
C ASN A 400 9.96 1.98 -8.11
N GLY A 401 8.81 1.79 -7.47
CA GLY A 401 8.71 1.59 -6.01
C GLY A 401 9.57 0.44 -5.50
N GLN A 402 9.70 -0.65 -6.26
CA GLN A 402 10.58 -1.77 -5.90
C GLN A 402 12.07 -1.40 -5.88
N LEU A 403 12.48 -0.24 -6.37
CA LEU A 403 13.87 0.23 -6.22
C LEU A 403 14.07 0.97 -4.88
N LEU A 404 13.00 1.38 -4.21
CA LEU A 404 13.01 1.97 -2.87
C LEU A 404 13.21 0.90 -1.79
N THR A 405 12.64 -0.30 -1.99
CA THR A 405 12.89 -1.46 -1.14
C THR A 405 13.66 -2.54 -1.89
N PRO A 406 14.79 -3.04 -1.39
CA PRO A 406 15.51 -4.07 -2.08
C PRO A 406 14.79 -5.43 -1.93
N ALA A 407 14.70 -6.17 -3.03
CA ALA A 407 14.02 -7.46 -3.07
C ALA A 407 14.54 -8.44 -1.99
N PRO A 408 13.68 -9.33 -1.46
CA PRO A 408 14.10 -10.45 -0.61
C PRO A 408 15.14 -11.31 -1.34
N ARG A 409 16.17 -11.76 -0.61
CA ARG A 409 17.21 -12.65 -1.13
C ARG A 409 16.87 -14.11 -0.85
#